data_AF-A0A951JPQ1-F1
#
_entry.id   AF-A0A951JPQ1-F1
#
_cell.length_a   1.000
_cell.length_b   1.000
_cell.length_c   1.000
_cell.angle_alpha   90.00
_cell.angle_beta   90.00
_cell.angle_gamma   90.00
#
_symmetry.space_group_name_H-M   'P 1'
#
loop_
_entity.id
_entity.type
_entity.pdbx_description
1 polymer ?
#
loop_
_entity_poly.entity_id
_entity_poly.type
_entity_poly.pdbx_seq_one_letter_code
_entity_poly.pdbx_strand_id
1 'polypeptide(L)'
;MATVVSMTWEELLEKALQLPSDEQVMIARALYENLAAEEDDEDPAEVEAAWAEEIQQRIEEIRNGTVETIPADVVMAEMRARFG
;
A
#
# COMPACT_ATOMS: atom_id res chain seq x y z
N MET A 1 -11.20 5.22 -34.03
CA MET A 1 -11.65 3.87 -33.65
C MET A 1 -10.49 3.22 -32.91
N ALA A 2 -10.49 3.27 -31.57
CA ALA A 2 -9.50 2.54 -30.79
C ALA A 2 -9.90 1.06 -30.82
N THR A 3 -9.11 0.25 -31.51
CA THR A 3 -9.32 -1.20 -31.57
C THR A 3 -9.02 -1.76 -30.18
N VAL A 4 -10.04 -2.28 -29.49
CA VAL A 4 -9.81 -3.06 -28.28
C VAL A 4 -9.24 -4.41 -28.72
N VAL A 5 -7.98 -4.66 -28.39
CA VAL A 5 -7.40 -6.00 -28.47
C VAL A 5 -8.15 -6.84 -27.44
N SER A 6 -8.97 -7.79 -27.92
CA SER A 6 -9.62 -8.77 -27.05
C SER A 6 -8.59 -9.82 -26.68
N MET A 7 -8.06 -9.69 -25.46
CA MET A 7 -7.21 -10.67 -24.81
C MET A 7 -7.97 -11.19 -23.59
N THR A 8 -7.85 -12.49 -23.27
CA THR A 8 -8.47 -13.01 -22.05
C THR A 8 -7.74 -12.49 -20.81
N TRP A 9 -8.39 -12.58 -19.65
CA TRP A 9 -7.75 -12.23 -18.38
C TRP A 9 -6.50 -13.07 -18.13
N GLU A 10 -6.56 -14.37 -18.40
CA GLU A 10 -5.44 -15.28 -18.21
C GLU A 10 -4.26 -14.91 -19.12
N GLU A 11 -4.53 -14.57 -20.38
CA GLU A 11 -3.50 -14.14 -21.34
C GLU A 11 -2.87 -12.79 -20.95
N LEU A 12 -3.67 -11.87 -20.38
CA LEU A 12 -3.18 -10.58 -19.87
C LEU A 12 -2.25 -10.79 -18.67
N LEU A 13 -2.69 -11.60 -17.72
CA LEU A 13 -1.93 -11.91 -16.52
C LEU A 13 -0.63 -12.63 -16.85
N GLU A 14 -0.68 -13.63 -17.73
CA GLU A 14 0.51 -14.37 -18.16
C GLU A 14 1.55 -13.44 -18.78
N LYS A 15 1.13 -12.52 -19.67
CA LYS A 15 2.04 -11.54 -20.27
C LYS A 15 2.61 -10.56 -19.25
N ALA A 16 1.79 -10.06 -18.32
CA ALA A 16 2.25 -9.15 -17.28
C ALA A 16 3.31 -9.80 -16.39
N LEU A 17 3.13 -11.08 -16.02
CA LEU A 17 4.08 -11.83 -15.19
C LEU A 17 5.41 -12.14 -15.89
N GLN A 18 5.47 -12.05 -17.23
CA GLN A 18 6.70 -12.24 -18.00
C GLN A 18 7.55 -10.96 -18.13
N LEU A 19 7.02 -9.80 -17.73
CA LEU A 19 7.73 -8.53 -17.83
C LEU A 19 8.87 -8.43 -16.82
N PRO A 20 9.85 -7.54 -17.05
CA PRO A 20 10.79 -7.11 -16.02
C PRO A 20 10.09 -6.61 -14.75
N SER A 21 10.75 -6.78 -13.59
CA SER A 21 10.15 -6.47 -12.29
C SER A 21 9.71 -5.02 -12.12
N ASP A 22 10.42 -4.06 -12.74
CA ASP A 22 10.08 -2.65 -12.73
C ASP A 22 8.80 -2.37 -13.53
N GLU A 23 8.64 -2.98 -14.71
CA GLU A 23 7.42 -2.88 -15.50
C GLU A 23 6.23 -3.56 -14.80
N GLN A 24 6.44 -4.69 -14.12
CA GLN A 24 5.41 -5.31 -13.29
C GLN A 24 4.92 -4.37 -12.18
N VAL A 25 5.84 -3.69 -11.50
CA VAL A 25 5.51 -2.69 -10.47
C VAL A 25 4.72 -1.53 -11.05
N MET A 26 5.08 -1.06 -12.26
CA MET A 26 4.33 0.00 -12.94
C MET A 26 2.89 -0.42 -13.26
N ILE A 27 2.68 -1.65 -13.77
CA ILE A 27 1.34 -2.17 -14.06
C ILE A 27 0.53 -2.34 -12.77
N ALA A 28 1.12 -2.94 -11.74
CA ALA A 28 0.46 -3.13 -10.45
C ALA A 28 0.02 -1.79 -9.84
N ARG A 29 0.89 -0.77 -9.90
CA ARG A 29 0.58 0.57 -9.44
C ARG A 29 -0.58 1.20 -10.23
N ALA A 30 -0.53 1.14 -11.56
CA ALA A 30 -1.58 1.73 -12.39
C ALA A 30 -2.95 1.07 -12.16
N LEU A 31 -2.97 -0.25 -11.97
CA LEU A 31 -4.19 -0.99 -11.62
C LEU A 31 -4.69 -0.59 -10.23
N TYR A 32 -3.80 -0.51 -9.24
CA TYR A 32 -4.16 -0.09 -7.90
C TYR A 32 -4.74 1.33 -7.86
N GLU A 33 -4.11 2.30 -8.56
CA GLU A 33 -4.60 3.68 -8.64
C GLU A 33 -5.98 3.76 -9.33
N ASN A 34 -6.22 2.94 -10.36
CA ASN A 34 -7.54 2.88 -11.00
C ASN A 34 -8.61 2.27 -10.07
N LEU A 35 -8.29 1.19 -9.36
CA LEU A 35 -9.21 0.57 -8.40
C LEU A 35 -9.50 1.50 -7.21
N ALA A 36 -8.48 2.17 -6.66
CA ALA A 36 -8.66 3.14 -5.59
C ALA A 36 -9.57 4.29 -6.01
N ALA A 37 -9.44 4.79 -7.24
CA ALA A 37 -10.34 5.80 -7.77
C ALA A 37 -11.81 5.33 -7.95
N GLU A 38 -12.05 4.02 -7.98
CA GLU A 38 -13.37 3.41 -8.08
C GLU A 38 -13.94 2.97 -6.71
N GLU A 39 -13.07 2.73 -5.72
CA GLU A 39 -13.42 2.21 -4.39
C GLU A 39 -13.43 3.26 -3.27
N ASP A 40 -12.82 4.44 -3.47
CA ASP A 40 -12.82 5.53 -2.48
C ASP A 40 -14.19 6.23 -2.42
N ASP A 41 -15.15 5.61 -1.75
CA ASP A 41 -16.37 6.27 -1.25
C ASP A 41 -16.07 7.19 -0.04
N GLU A 42 -14.88 7.10 0.54
CA GLU A 42 -14.43 7.91 1.67
C GLU A 42 -13.78 9.22 1.17
N ASP A 43 -14.16 10.36 1.75
CA ASP A 43 -13.55 11.65 1.41
C ASP A 43 -12.06 11.62 1.84
N PRO A 44 -11.10 11.81 0.92
CA PRO A 44 -9.68 11.85 1.27
C PRO A 44 -9.34 12.82 2.41
N ALA A 45 -10.10 13.91 2.55
CA ALA A 45 -9.92 14.86 3.64
C ALA A 45 -10.35 14.29 5.00
N GLU A 46 -11.38 13.44 5.04
CA GLU A 46 -11.81 12.75 6.27
C GLU A 46 -10.77 11.71 6.69
N VAL A 47 -10.21 10.96 5.73
CA VAL A 47 -9.12 10.01 5.97
C VAL A 47 -7.90 10.76 6.51
N GLU A 48 -7.48 11.86 5.88
CA GLU A 48 -6.34 12.67 6.34
C GLU A 48 -6.56 13.20 7.76
N ALA A 49 -7.76 13.68 8.07
CA ALA A 49 -8.10 14.17 9.41
C ALA A 49 -8.06 13.05 10.47
N ALA A 50 -8.60 11.87 10.17
CA ALA A 50 -8.57 10.72 11.07
C ALA A 50 -7.12 10.25 11.35
N TRP A 51 -6.26 10.23 10.33
CA TRP A 51 -4.85 9.91 10.52
C TRP A 51 -4.11 10.97 11.34
N ALA A 52 -4.42 12.25 11.15
CA ALA A 52 -3.83 13.32 11.95
C ALA A 52 -4.17 13.19 13.44
N GLU A 53 -5.43 12.88 13.75
CA GLU A 53 -5.89 12.61 15.12
C GLU A 53 -5.17 11.40 15.74
N GLU A 54 -5.14 10.27 15.03
CA GLU A 54 -4.47 9.04 15.49
C GLU A 54 -2.98 9.25 15.74
N ILE A 55 -2.28 9.96 14.84
CA ILE A 55 -0.86 10.27 15.00
C ILE A 55 -0.62 11.11 16.26
N GLN A 56 -1.45 12.15 16.48
CA GLN A 56 -1.33 12.98 17.66
C GLN A 56 -1.54 12.14 18.94
N GLN A 57 -2.60 11.32 18.96
CA GLN A 57 -2.90 10.44 20.08
C GLN A 57 -1.70 9.51 20.39
N ARG A 58 -1.17 8.80 19.39
CA ARG A 58 -0.04 7.88 19.61
C ARG A 58 1.22 8.59 20.12
N ILE A 59 1.49 9.80 19.64
CA ILE A 59 2.61 10.60 20.14
C ILE A 59 2.43 10.93 21.63
N GLU A 60 1.22 11.31 22.04
CA GLU A 60 0.90 11.60 23.43
C GLU A 60 1.00 10.34 24.30
N GLU A 61 0.50 9.20 23.83
CA GLU A 61 0.58 7.93 24.55
C GLU A 61 2.04 7.50 24.81
N ILE A 62 2.90 7.65 23.79
CA ILE A 62 4.34 7.36 23.91
C ILE A 62 4.99 8.33 24.91
N ARG A 63 4.71 9.64 24.80
CA ARG A 63 5.30 10.66 25.68
C ARG A 63 4.88 10.48 27.14
N ASN A 64 3.63 10.11 27.37
CA ASN A 64 3.07 9.89 28.69
C ASN A 64 3.38 8.50 29.26
N GLY A 65 3.95 7.60 28.45
CA GLY A 65 4.25 6.23 28.85
C GLY A 65 3.00 5.38 29.09
N THR A 66 1.89 5.72 28.41
CA THR A 66 0.62 4.98 28.55
C THR A 66 0.50 3.83 27.57
N VAL A 67 1.48 3.66 26.68
CA VAL A 67 1.59 2.54 25.74
C VAL A 67 2.96 1.86 25.91
N GLU A 68 2.98 0.54 25.78
CA GLU A 68 4.21 -0.24 25.72
C GLU A 68 4.85 -0.08 24.35
N THR A 69 6.12 0.34 24.32
CA THR A 69 6.88 0.52 23.07
C THR A 69 7.90 -0.59 22.90
N ILE A 70 8.16 -0.97 21.65
CA ILE A 70 9.19 -1.92 21.29
C ILE A 70 10.41 -1.14 20.77
N PRO A 71 11.63 -1.42 21.23
CA PRO A 71 12.84 -0.82 20.67
C PRO A 71 12.95 -1.07 19.16
N ALA A 72 13.30 -0.02 18.41
CA ALA A 72 13.32 -0.07 16.94
C ALA A 72 14.32 -1.11 16.40
N ASP A 73 15.45 -1.31 17.07
CA ASP A 73 16.46 -2.31 16.72
C ASP A 73 15.93 -3.75 16.77
N VAL A 74 15.05 -4.05 17.75
CA VAL A 74 14.38 -5.34 17.87
C VAL A 74 13.46 -5.57 16.67
N VAL A 75 12.56 -4.63 16.39
CA VAL A 75 11.62 -4.74 15.24
C VAL A 75 12.39 -4.89 13.92
N MET A 76 13.44 -4.10 13.72
CA MET A 76 14.24 -4.14 12.51
C MET A 76 15.03 -5.45 12.37
N ALA A 77 15.49 -6.05 13.47
CA ALA A 77 16.14 -7.36 13.45
C ALA A 77 15.16 -8.46 13.07
N GLU A 78 13.95 -8.45 13.63
CA GLU A 78 12.89 -9.42 13.31
C GLU A 78 12.45 -9.33 11.84
N MET A 79 12.26 -8.12 11.31
CA MET A 79 11.92 -7.91 9.90
C MET A 79 12.98 -8.48 8.96
N ARG A 80 14.26 -8.22 9.23
CA ARG A 80 15.37 -8.79 8.45
C ARG A 80 15.42 -10.31 8.51
N ALA A 81 15.19 -10.89 9.69
CA ALA A 81 15.18 -12.34 9.83
C ALA A 81 14.03 -13.01 9.06
N ARG A 82 12.90 -12.32 8.90
CA ARG A 82 11.70 -12.86 8.23
C ARG A 82 11.67 -12.66 6.73
N PHE A 83 12.18 -11.53 6.24
CA PHE A 83 12.01 -11.10 4.84
C PHE A 83 13.31 -10.69 4.14
N GLY A 84 14.43 -10.61 4.86
CA GLY A 84 15.74 -10.19 4.34
C GLY A 84 16.62 -11.32 3.83
#